data_AF-A0A6F9WXS0-F1
#
_entry.id   AF-A0A6F9WXS0-F1
#
_cell.length_a   1.000
_cell.length_b   1.000
_cell.length_c   1.000
_cell.angle_alpha   90.00
_cell.angle_beta   90.00
_cell.angle_gamma   90.00
#
_symmetry.space_group_name_H-M   'P 1'
#
loop_
_entity.id
_entity.type
_entity.pdbx_description
1 polymer ?
#
loop_
_entity_poly.entity_id
_entity_poly.type
_entity_poly.pdbx_seq_one_letter_code
_entity_poly.pdbx_strand_id
1 'polypeptide(L)'
;MFVQFFGGQTMDAALLLMPMTGFIAFGDPRMVRTVDAIREELCQNGFVRRYGPAAAGLPEPEGVFLACSFWLAECLSRQGRMKEVHEVFDRALSTGNELELFSEQFDPVTGELCGNFSQGLTHLSLISAAMALDRISVAWK
;
A
#
# COMPACT_ATOMS: atom_id res chain seq x y z
N MET A 1 10.97 -0.56 13.88
CA MET A 1 10.36 -0.97 12.62
C MET A 1 10.69 -2.42 12.37
N PHE A 2 9.93 -3.06 11.50
CA PHE A 2 10.22 -4.38 10.96
C PHE A 2 10.93 -4.24 9.62
N VAL A 3 11.56 -5.32 9.18
CA VAL A 3 12.31 -5.41 7.91
C VAL A 3 11.96 -6.75 7.26
N GLN A 4 12.29 -6.90 5.98
CA GLN A 4 11.88 -8.03 5.14
C GLN A 4 12.29 -9.40 5.71
N PHE A 5 13.46 -9.51 6.33
CA PHE A 5 13.97 -10.76 6.90
C PHE A 5 14.88 -10.50 8.11
N PHE A 6 15.03 -11.50 8.98
CA PHE A 6 15.86 -11.39 10.19
C PHE A 6 17.33 -11.10 9.85
N GLY A 7 17.90 -10.11 10.54
CA GLY A 7 19.29 -9.67 10.32
C GLY A 7 19.48 -8.79 9.07
N GLY A 8 18.42 -8.54 8.29
CA GLY A 8 18.45 -7.64 7.15
C GLY A 8 18.18 -6.18 7.51
N GLN A 9 18.24 -5.31 6.50
CA GLN A 9 17.87 -3.89 6.58
C GLN A 9 16.87 -3.48 5.48
N THR A 10 16.49 -4.40 4.59
CA THR A 10 15.63 -4.12 3.43
C THR A 10 14.17 -4.00 3.84
N MET A 11 13.48 -3.01 3.27
CA MET A 11 12.03 -2.83 3.41
C MET A 11 11.23 -3.64 2.40
N ASP A 12 10.04 -4.08 2.83
CA ASP A 12 9.05 -4.79 2.02
C ASP A 12 7.66 -4.27 2.38
N ALA A 13 6.85 -3.92 1.38
CA ALA A 13 5.50 -3.44 1.60
C ALA A 13 4.57 -4.51 2.22
N ALA A 14 4.90 -5.80 2.11
CA ALA A 14 4.18 -6.89 2.77
C ALA A 14 4.18 -6.75 4.32
N LEU A 15 5.11 -5.98 4.89
CA LEU A 15 5.11 -5.67 6.33
C LEU A 15 3.85 -4.91 6.77
N LEU A 16 3.13 -4.24 5.85
CA LEU A 16 1.83 -3.60 6.13
C LEU A 16 0.73 -4.60 6.48
N LEU A 17 0.91 -5.89 6.13
CA LEU A 17 -0.03 -6.96 6.47
C LEU A 17 0.11 -7.46 7.92
N MET A 18 1.21 -7.14 8.60
CA MET A 18 1.46 -7.57 9.98
C MET A 18 0.32 -7.17 10.94
N PRO A 19 -0.15 -5.92 10.98
CA PRO A 19 -1.26 -5.56 11.86
C PRO A 19 -2.61 -6.13 11.39
N MET A 20 -2.79 -6.33 10.08
CA MET A 20 -4.02 -6.93 9.52
C MET A 20 -4.19 -8.40 9.92
N THR A 21 -3.07 -9.11 10.10
CA THR A 21 -3.04 -10.51 10.55
C THR A 21 -3.03 -10.67 12.07
N GLY A 22 -3.08 -9.57 12.83
CA GLY A 22 -3.07 -9.59 14.30
C GLY A 22 -1.69 -9.82 14.92
N PHE A 23 -0.61 -9.78 14.15
CA PHE A 23 0.75 -9.92 14.67
C PHE A 23 1.15 -8.75 15.58
N ILE A 24 0.68 -7.54 15.27
CA ILE A 24 0.95 -6.32 16.04
C ILE A 24 -0.23 -5.34 15.96
N ALA A 25 -0.41 -4.50 16.97
CA ALA A 25 -1.40 -3.43 16.88
C ALA A 25 -1.00 -2.37 15.83
N PHE A 26 -1.98 -1.81 15.11
CA PHE A 26 -1.76 -0.74 14.12
C PHE A 26 -1.01 0.47 14.71
N GLY A 27 -1.34 0.85 15.94
CA GLY A 27 -0.73 1.97 16.66
C GLY A 27 0.53 1.63 17.47
N ASP A 28 1.04 0.40 17.41
CA ASP A 28 2.30 0.06 18.08
C ASP A 28 3.43 0.95 17.50
N PRO A 29 4.28 1.57 18.33
CA PRO A 29 5.34 2.46 17.85
C PRO A 29 6.27 1.80 16.81
N ARG A 30 6.47 0.47 16.88
CA ARG A 30 7.25 -0.26 15.88
C ARG A 30 6.53 -0.30 14.54
N MET A 31 5.21 -0.49 14.53
CA MET A 31 4.41 -0.51 13.31
C MET A 31 4.27 0.88 12.70
N VAL A 32 4.07 1.92 13.52
CA VAL A 32 4.09 3.32 13.05
C VAL A 32 5.41 3.62 12.33
N ARG A 33 6.56 3.30 12.95
CA ARG A 33 7.87 3.47 12.30
C ARG A 33 8.03 2.63 11.03
N THR A 34 7.42 1.45 10.95
CA THR A 34 7.43 0.64 9.72
C THR A 34 6.62 1.32 8.60
N VAL A 35 5.44 1.86 8.91
CA VAL A 35 4.62 2.62 7.95
C VAL A 35 5.39 3.83 7.44
N ASP A 36 6.03 4.59 8.32
CA ASP A 36 6.83 5.76 7.93
C ASP A 36 8.02 5.37 7.03
N ALA A 37 8.77 4.34 7.40
CA ALA A 37 9.88 3.84 6.58
C ALA A 37 9.42 3.36 5.19
N ILE A 38 8.28 2.67 5.09
CA ILE A 38 7.71 2.27 3.78
C ILE A 38 7.37 3.51 2.94
N ARG A 39 6.81 4.54 3.56
CA ARG A 39 6.46 5.78 2.85
C ARG A 39 7.68 6.53 2.34
N GLU A 40 8.76 6.52 3.11
CA GLU A 40 10.00 7.20 2.75
C GLU A 40 10.79 6.42 1.68
N GLU A 41 10.86 5.10 1.80
CA GLU A 41 11.77 4.27 0.99
C GLU A 41 11.11 3.62 -0.22
N LEU A 42 9.81 3.29 -0.15
CA LEU A 42 9.12 2.51 -1.18
C LEU A 42 8.10 3.31 -1.99
N CYS A 43 7.80 4.56 -1.62
CA CYS A 43 6.91 5.40 -2.40
C CYS A 43 7.60 5.94 -3.66
N GLN A 44 6.94 5.80 -4.80
CA GLN A 44 7.33 6.37 -6.09
C GLN A 44 6.10 7.03 -6.72
N ASN A 45 6.19 8.32 -7.04
CA ASN A 45 5.10 9.09 -7.67
C ASN A 45 3.75 8.99 -6.93
N GLY A 46 3.78 8.83 -5.60
CA GLY A 46 2.58 8.68 -4.77
C GLY A 46 2.01 7.26 -4.67
N PHE A 47 2.69 6.27 -5.24
CA PHE A 47 2.32 4.85 -5.14
C PHE A 47 3.39 4.04 -4.40
N VAL A 48 3.02 2.89 -3.85
CA VAL A 48 3.94 2.04 -3.09
C VAL A 48 4.46 0.90 -3.94
N ARG A 49 5.79 0.80 -4.05
CA ARG A 49 6.46 -0.39 -4.60
C ARG A 49 6.48 -1.51 -3.56
N ARG A 50 6.45 -2.76 -4.00
CA ARG A 50 6.60 -3.89 -3.08
C ARG A 50 8.00 -3.94 -2.46
N TYR A 51 9.02 -3.73 -3.28
CA TYR A 51 10.43 -3.75 -2.88
C TYR A 51 11.16 -2.49 -3.31
N GLY A 52 12.24 -2.16 -2.59
CA GLY A 52 13.15 -1.11 -3.00
C GLY A 52 13.92 -1.47 -4.29
N PRO A 53 14.49 -0.49 -5.02
CA PRO A 53 15.20 -0.73 -6.28
C PRO A 53 16.28 -1.82 -6.20
N ALA A 54 17.05 -1.85 -5.11
CA ALA A 54 18.13 -2.82 -4.92
C ALA A 54 17.66 -4.26 -4.66
N ALA A 55 16.40 -4.44 -4.24
CA ALA A 55 15.85 -5.73 -3.83
C ALA A 55 14.94 -6.39 -4.89
N ALA A 56 14.56 -5.64 -5.94
CA ALA A 56 13.66 -6.16 -6.97
C ALA A 56 14.29 -7.32 -7.77
N GLY A 57 15.62 -7.36 -7.94
CA GLY A 57 16.31 -8.45 -8.65
C GLY A 57 15.87 -8.65 -10.11
N LEU A 58 15.08 -7.72 -10.66
CA LEU A 58 14.49 -7.79 -11.98
C LEU A 58 15.29 -6.94 -12.98
N PRO A 59 15.48 -7.43 -14.23
CA PRO A 59 16.18 -6.70 -15.27
C PRO A 59 15.38 -5.51 -15.84
N GLU A 60 14.06 -5.51 -15.71
CA GLU A 60 13.16 -4.46 -16.20
C GLU A 60 12.52 -3.69 -15.02
N PRO A 61 12.18 -2.40 -15.17
CA PRO A 61 11.45 -1.65 -14.16
C PRO A 61 10.06 -2.27 -13.93
N GLU A 62 9.86 -2.93 -12.81
CA GLU A 62 8.53 -3.42 -12.41
C GLU A 62 7.62 -2.24 -12.06
N GLY A 63 6.35 -2.29 -12.49
CA GLY A 63 5.34 -1.32 -12.10
C GLY A 63 5.09 -1.33 -10.59
N VAL A 64 4.42 -0.30 -10.08
CA VAL A 64 4.05 -0.26 -8.65
C VAL A 64 2.92 -1.25 -8.39
N PHE A 65 3.03 -2.05 -7.34
CA PHE A 65 2.03 -3.06 -7.00
C PHE A 65 0.85 -2.41 -6.28
N LEU A 66 -0.29 -2.24 -6.96
CA LEU A 66 -1.39 -1.39 -6.50
C LEU A 66 -1.94 -1.77 -5.12
N ALA A 67 -1.96 -3.08 -4.80
CA ALA A 67 -2.40 -3.56 -3.50
C ALA A 67 -1.59 -2.96 -2.34
N CYS A 68 -0.29 -2.69 -2.53
CA CYS A 68 0.57 -2.09 -1.50
C CYS A 68 0.14 -0.66 -1.15
N SER A 69 -0.31 0.13 -2.13
CA SER A 69 -0.84 1.47 -1.89
C SER A 69 -2.13 1.41 -1.06
N PHE A 70 -3.02 0.46 -1.35
CA PHE A 70 -4.24 0.26 -0.55
C PHE A 70 -3.93 -0.26 0.87
N TRP A 71 -2.95 -1.15 1.04
CA TRP A 71 -2.53 -1.58 2.39
C TRP A 71 -1.96 -0.41 3.21
N LEU A 72 -1.22 0.48 2.56
CA LEU A 72 -0.71 1.68 3.21
C LEU A 72 -1.85 2.59 3.64
N ALA A 73 -2.84 2.82 2.76
CA ALA A 73 -4.02 3.60 3.07
C ALA A 73 -4.80 3.01 4.27
N GLU A 74 -4.97 1.68 4.34
CA GLU A 74 -5.59 1.04 5.51
C GLU A 74 -4.78 1.28 6.80
N CYS A 75 -3.46 1.09 6.76
CA CYS A 75 -2.61 1.30 7.94
C CYS A 75 -2.67 2.75 8.43
N LEU A 76 -2.58 3.71 7.51
CA LEU A 76 -2.69 5.14 7.81
C LEU A 76 -4.07 5.47 8.40
N SER A 77 -5.13 4.89 7.85
CA SER A 77 -6.50 5.07 8.34
C SER A 77 -6.61 4.56 9.78
N ARG A 78 -6.21 3.31 10.03
CA ARG A 78 -6.21 2.70 11.37
C ARG A 78 -5.31 3.41 12.39
N GLN A 79 -4.32 4.18 11.92
CA GLN A 79 -3.45 5.04 12.73
C GLN A 79 -3.99 6.47 12.92
N GLY A 80 -5.15 6.81 12.34
CA GLY A 80 -5.78 8.13 12.45
C GLY A 80 -5.18 9.22 11.55
N ARG A 81 -4.36 8.84 10.56
CA ARG A 81 -3.57 9.75 9.70
C ARG A 81 -4.34 10.20 8.46
N MET A 82 -5.54 10.71 8.65
CA MET A 82 -6.56 10.87 7.59
C MET A 82 -6.12 11.66 6.36
N LYS A 83 -5.34 12.74 6.54
CA LYS A 83 -4.83 13.52 5.40
C LYS A 83 -4.00 12.65 4.45
N GLU A 84 -3.10 11.84 5.01
CA GLU A 84 -2.20 10.98 4.26
C GLU A 84 -2.95 9.79 3.63
N VAL A 85 -4.04 9.35 4.26
CA VAL A 85 -4.92 8.32 3.69
C VAL A 85 -5.54 8.82 2.39
N HIS A 86 -6.15 10.02 2.38
CA HIS A 86 -6.77 10.56 1.17
C HIS A 86 -5.75 10.72 0.04
N GLU A 87 -4.54 11.20 0.34
CA GLU A 87 -3.47 11.33 -0.65
C GLU A 87 -3.12 10.00 -1.33
N VAL A 88 -2.97 8.92 -0.57
CA VAL A 88 -2.58 7.59 -1.10
C VAL A 88 -3.78 6.85 -1.71
N PHE A 89 -4.93 6.87 -1.03
CA PHE A 89 -6.13 6.15 -1.44
C PHE A 89 -6.72 6.72 -2.72
N ASP A 90 -6.91 8.03 -2.81
CA ASP A 90 -7.52 8.67 -3.99
C ASP A 90 -6.60 8.53 -5.21
N ARG A 91 -5.28 8.59 -4.99
CA ARG A 91 -4.27 8.33 -6.02
C ARG A 91 -4.36 6.90 -6.55
N ALA A 92 -4.40 5.91 -5.67
CA ALA A 92 -4.53 4.51 -6.06
C ALA A 92 -5.89 4.22 -6.74
N LEU A 93 -6.97 4.86 -6.27
CA LEU A 93 -8.30 4.74 -6.85
C LEU A 93 -8.36 5.28 -8.30
N SER A 94 -7.60 6.35 -8.58
CA SER A 94 -7.56 6.97 -9.91
C SER A 94 -6.93 6.11 -11.02
N THR A 95 -6.34 4.95 -10.70
CA THR A 95 -5.76 4.05 -11.70
C THR A 95 -6.77 3.08 -12.28
N GLY A 96 -7.96 2.94 -11.68
CA GLY A 96 -9.01 2.08 -12.21
C GLY A 96 -9.42 2.48 -13.62
N ASN A 97 -9.76 1.50 -14.46
CA ASN A 97 -10.32 1.81 -15.78
C ASN A 97 -11.77 2.33 -15.67
N GLU A 98 -12.41 2.55 -16.81
CA GLU A 98 -13.81 3.05 -16.89
C GLU A 98 -14.85 2.15 -16.19
N LEU A 99 -14.50 0.89 -15.91
CA LEU A 99 -15.31 -0.09 -15.18
C LEU A 99 -14.89 -0.23 -13.71
N GLU A 100 -13.99 0.63 -13.24
CA GLU A 100 -13.37 0.57 -11.90
C GLU A 100 -12.65 -0.76 -11.65
N LEU A 101 -12.09 -1.37 -12.70
CA LEU A 101 -11.26 -2.56 -12.60
C LEU A 101 -9.78 -2.18 -12.52
N PHE A 102 -9.08 -2.88 -11.62
CA PHE A 102 -7.67 -2.67 -11.35
C PHE A 102 -6.80 -3.86 -11.79
N SER A 103 -5.61 -3.56 -12.28
CA SER A 103 -4.56 -4.56 -12.51
C SER A 103 -3.75 -4.82 -11.23
N GLU A 104 -2.80 -5.74 -11.36
CA GLU A 104 -1.81 -6.02 -10.34
C GLU A 104 -0.81 -4.89 -10.17
N GLN A 105 -0.29 -4.39 -11.29
CA GLN A 105 0.73 -3.36 -11.33
C GLN A 105 0.22 -2.15 -12.12
N PHE A 106 0.76 -0.99 -11.82
CA PHE A 106 0.53 0.23 -12.58
C PHE A 106 1.89 0.85 -12.92
N ASP A 107 2.07 1.30 -14.15
CA ASP A 107 3.24 2.10 -14.51
C ASP A 107 2.93 3.58 -14.24
N PRO A 108 3.55 4.21 -13.22
CA PRO A 108 3.27 5.60 -12.89
C PRO A 108 3.89 6.61 -13.87
N VAL A 109 4.72 6.18 -14.82
CA VAL A 109 5.32 7.00 -15.88
C VAL A 109 4.45 6.99 -17.13
N THR A 110 4.04 5.80 -17.60
CA THR A 110 3.20 5.67 -18.82
C THR A 110 1.71 5.80 -18.53
N GLY A 111 1.28 5.49 -17.30
CA GLY A 111 -0.13 5.43 -16.91
C GLY A 111 -0.81 4.12 -17.29
N GLU A 112 -0.04 3.08 -17.63
CA GLU A 112 -0.58 1.81 -18.08
C GLU A 112 -0.89 0.85 -16.93
N LEU A 113 -1.96 0.06 -17.13
CA LEU A 113 -2.28 -1.09 -16.29
C LEU A 113 -1.44 -2.28 -16.73
N CYS A 114 -0.66 -2.84 -15.80
CA CYS A 114 0.35 -3.86 -16.07
C CYS A 114 0.14 -5.12 -15.21
N GLY A 115 0.69 -6.24 -15.67
CA GLY A 115 0.58 -7.53 -14.99
C GLY A 115 -0.84 -8.13 -15.08
N ASN A 116 -1.23 -8.88 -14.06
CA ASN A 116 -2.53 -9.57 -14.06
C ASN A 116 -3.70 -8.59 -14.09
N PHE A 117 -4.70 -8.84 -14.94
CA PHE A 117 -5.91 -8.02 -15.06
C PHE A 117 -7.17 -8.87 -15.32
N SER A 118 -8.28 -8.69 -14.60
CA SER A 118 -8.44 -7.91 -13.36
C SER A 118 -7.79 -8.63 -12.17
N GLN A 119 -7.07 -7.92 -11.30
CA GLN A 119 -6.37 -8.56 -10.18
C GLN A 119 -7.20 -8.60 -8.89
N GLY A 120 -7.60 -9.79 -8.46
CA GLY A 120 -8.45 -9.98 -7.28
C GLY A 120 -7.85 -9.43 -5.98
N LEU A 121 -6.53 -9.57 -5.79
CA LEU A 121 -5.85 -9.06 -4.58
C LEU A 121 -5.89 -7.52 -4.50
N THR A 122 -5.78 -6.83 -5.64
CA THR A 122 -5.88 -5.36 -5.68
C THR A 122 -7.27 -4.92 -5.23
N HIS A 123 -8.32 -5.57 -5.74
CA HIS A 123 -9.70 -5.26 -5.35
C HIS A 123 -9.99 -5.60 -3.88
N LEU A 124 -9.47 -6.73 -3.37
CA LEU A 124 -9.60 -7.06 -1.95
C LEU A 124 -8.95 -5.99 -1.05
N SER A 125 -7.76 -5.53 -1.43
CA SER A 125 -7.03 -4.50 -0.70
C SER A 125 -7.75 -3.15 -0.74
N LEU A 126 -8.33 -2.78 -1.89
CA LEU A 126 -9.20 -1.60 -2.04
C LEU A 126 -10.39 -1.65 -1.08
N ILE A 127 -11.14 -2.77 -1.08
CA ILE A 127 -12.31 -2.96 -0.22
C ILE A 127 -11.91 -2.84 1.26
N SER A 128 -10.82 -3.49 1.66
CA SER A 128 -10.32 -3.44 3.04
C SER A 128 -9.96 -2.02 3.48
N ALA A 129 -9.24 -1.27 2.62
CA ALA A 129 -8.90 0.11 2.88
C ALA A 129 -10.13 1.03 2.96
N ALA A 130 -11.09 0.86 2.05
CA ALA A 130 -12.36 1.62 2.07
C ALA A 130 -13.16 1.35 3.35
N MET A 131 -13.24 0.10 3.81
CA MET A 131 -13.90 -0.24 5.07
C MET A 131 -13.20 0.38 6.29
N ALA A 132 -11.87 0.46 6.28
CA ALA A 132 -11.12 1.12 7.35
C ALA A 132 -11.37 2.64 7.37
N LEU A 133 -11.36 3.28 6.20
CA LEU A 133 -11.73 4.69 6.00
C LEU A 133 -13.14 5.00 6.52
N ASP A 134 -14.14 4.19 6.14
CA ASP A 134 -15.53 4.42 6.51
C ASP A 134 -15.78 4.28 8.02
N ARG A 135 -15.16 3.27 8.67
CA ARG A 135 -15.29 3.08 10.12
C ARG A 135 -14.87 4.32 10.91
N ILE A 136 -13.91 5.08 10.41
CA ILE A 136 -13.51 6.35 11.03
C ILE A 136 -14.51 7.44 10.70
N SER A 137 -15.01 7.52 9.47
CA SER A 137 -16.01 8.50 9.04
C SER A 137 -17.30 8.47 9.90
N VAL A 138 -17.74 7.28 10.32
CA VAL A 138 -18.96 7.08 11.12
C VAL A 138 -18.74 7.41 12.61
N ALA A 139 -17.50 7.36 13.13
CA ALA A 139 -17.19 7.65 14.53
C ALA A 139 -17.25 9.15 14.90
N TRP A 140 -17.59 10.03 13.94
CA TRP A 140 -17.71 11.48 14.12
C TRP A 140 -19.17 12.01 14.12
N LYS A 141 -20.17 11.13 14.22
CA LYS A 141 -21.58 11.53 14.45
C LYS A 141 -22.03 11.16 15.85
#